data_AF-A0A850EYS0-F1
#
_entry.id   AF-A0A850EYS0-F1
#
_cell.length_a   1.000
_cell.length_b   1.000
_cell.length_c   1.000
_cell.angle_alpha   90.00
_cell.angle_beta   90.00
_cell.angle_gamma   90.00
#
_symmetry.space_group_name_H-M   'P 1'
#
loop_
_entity.id
_entity.type
_entity.pdbx_description
1 polymer ?
#
loop_
_entity_poly.entity_id
_entity_poly.type
_entity_poly.pdbx_seq_one_letter_code
_entity_poly.pdbx_strand_id
1 'polypeptide(L)' 'MPELVDTLRFDPEADMFCMYSSNRAAVQSFAAGFKVACEGEERINDLLSRSEMD' A
#
# COMPACT_ATOMS: atom_id res chain seq x y z
N MET A 1 9.22 -1.88 1.54
CA MET A 1 9.41 -1.11 2.78
C MET A 1 9.05 -2.00 3.96
N PRO A 2 9.92 -2.96 4.31
CA PRO A 2 9.67 -3.85 5.44
C PRO A 2 9.63 -3.09 6.78
N GLU A 3 10.26 -1.91 6.87
CA GLU A 3 10.25 -1.10 8.10
C GLU A 3 8.89 -0.48 8.43
N LEU A 4 8.02 -0.31 7.43
CA LEU A 4 6.71 0.29 7.61
C LEU A 4 5.65 -0.75 8.00
N VAL A 5 5.92 -2.04 7.82
CA VAL A 5 4.98 -3.14 8.10
C VAL A 5 4.62 -3.24 9.59
N ASP A 6 5.57 -2.91 10.46
CA ASP A 6 5.35 -2.95 11.92
C ASP A 6 4.58 -1.70 12.42
N THR A 7 4.69 -0.61 11.67
CA THR A 7 4.12 0.70 12.03
C THR A 7 2.75 0.95 11.39
N LEU A 8 2.47 0.33 10.24
CA LEU A 8 1.24 0.47 9.48
C LEU A 8 0.34 -0.72 9.74
N ARG A 9 -0.88 -0.46 10.21
CA ARG A 9 -1.92 -1.47 10.31
C ARG A 9 -2.89 -1.32 9.15
N PHE A 10 -3.25 -2.45 8.59
CA PHE A 10 -4.19 -2.57 7.49
C PHE A 10 -5.44 -3.24 8.03
N ASP A 11 -6.59 -2.57 7.90
CA ASP A 11 -7.88 -3.18 8.17
C ASP A 11 -8.53 -3.53 6.83
N PRO A 12 -8.82 -4.83 6.58
CA PRO A 12 -9.57 -5.27 5.41
C PRO A 12 -11.05 -5.01 5.66
N GLU A 13 -11.47 -3.74 5.61
CA GLU A 13 -12.89 -3.44 5.43
C GLU A 13 -13.25 -3.77 3.98
N ALA A 14 -14.28 -4.59 3.79
CA ALA A 14 -14.59 -5.34 2.56
C ALA A 14 -14.83 -4.51 1.27
N ASP A 15 -14.72 -3.19 1.34
CA ASP A 15 -14.90 -2.26 0.22
C ASP A 15 -13.87 -1.10 0.24
N MET A 16 -13.08 -0.96 1.31
CA MET A 16 -12.15 0.15 1.50
C MET A 16 -10.81 -0.33 2.05
N PHE A 17 -9.73 -0.03 1.33
CA PHE A 17 -8.38 -0.21 1.85
C PHE A 17 -8.09 0.85 2.92
N CYS A 18 -8.25 0.49 4.19
CA CYS A 18 -8.03 1.39 5.31
C CYS A 18 -6.67 1.10 5.96
N MET A 19 -5.80 2.11 5.99
CA MET A 19 -4.48 2.02 6.60
C MET A 19 -4.30 3.11 7.67
N TYR A 20 -3.86 2.71 8.85
CA TYR A 20 -3.65 3.62 9.97
C TYR A 20 -2.33 3.37 10.68
N SER A 21 -1.81 4.45 11.26
CA SER A 21 -0.61 4.42 12.09
C SER A 21 -0.59 5.63 13.00
N SER A 22 0.02 5.47 14.18
CA SER A 22 0.34 6.59 15.05
C SER A 22 1.46 7.48 14.49
N ASN A 23 2.21 6.99 13.50
CA ASN A 23 3.31 7.73 12.86
C ASN A 23 2.86 8.33 11.52
N ARG A 24 2.49 9.61 11.54
CA ARG A 24 2.07 10.35 10.33
C ARG A 24 3.13 10.36 9.22
N ALA A 25 4.41 10.39 9.57
CA ALA A 25 5.50 10.38 8.60
C ALA A 25 5.56 9.04 7.85
N ALA A 26 5.37 7.93 8.56
CA ALA A 26 5.30 6.60 7.97
C ALA A 26 4.15 6.48 6.95
N VAL A 27 2.96 7.00 7.29
CA VAL A 27 1.80 7.01 6.38
C VAL A 27 2.08 7.86 5.14
N GLN A 28 2.69 9.03 5.29
CA GLN A 28 3.03 9.88 4.14
C GLN A 28 4.09 9.23 3.24
N SER A 29 5.14 8.64 3.81
CA SER A 29 6.16 7.92 3.04
C SER A 29 5.58 6.74 2.28
N PHE A 30 4.68 5.98 2.91
CA PHE A 30 3.96 4.90 2.24
C PHE A 30 3.06 5.44 1.13
N ALA A 31 2.24 6.46 1.38
CA ALA A 31 1.35 7.03 0.38
C ALA A 31 2.12 7.60 -0.82
N ALA A 32 3.24 8.29 -0.59
CA ALA A 32 4.10 8.79 -1.66
C ALA A 32 4.74 7.65 -2.47
N GLY A 33 5.26 6.62 -1.80
CA GLY A 33 5.83 5.45 -2.46
C GLY A 33 4.79 4.63 -3.23
N PHE A 34 3.60 4.46 -2.65
CA PHE A 34 2.46 3.80 -3.28
C PHE A 34 1.99 4.57 -4.50
N LYS A 35 1.88 5.89 -4.41
CA LYS A 35 1.53 6.75 -5.56
C LYS A 35 2.52 6.56 -6.71
N VAL A 36 3.83 6.62 -6.45
CA VAL A 36 4.86 6.40 -7.47
C VAL A 36 4.80 4.98 -8.04
N ALA A 37 4.50 3.98 -7.21
CA ALA A 37 4.31 2.61 -7.66
C ALA A 37 3.07 2.47 -8.58
N CYS A 38 1.99 3.18 -8.29
CA CYS A 38 0.78 3.24 -9.12
C CYS A 38 0.97 4.03 -10.41
N GLU A 39 1.79 5.08 -10.40
CA GLU A 39 2.11 5.88 -11.59
C GLU A 39 2.98 5.09 -12.60
N GLY A 40 3.63 4.00 -12.17
CA GLY A 40 4.31 3.07 -13.07
C GLY A 40 3.35 2.01 -13.61
N GLU A 41 2.74 2.26 -14.77
CA GLU A 41 1.79 1.32 -15.43
C GLU A 41 2.32 -0.11 -15.53
N GLU A 42 3.59 -0.31 -15.92
CA GLU A 42 4.17 -1.67 -15.99
C GLU A 42 4.30 -2.35 -14.63
N ARG A 43 4.57 -1.57 -13.57
CA ARG A 43 4.76 -2.12 -12.21
C ARG A 43 3.43 -2.44 -11.54
N ILE A 44 2.42 -1.60 -11.72
CA ILE A 44 1.08 -1.91 -11.20
C ILE A 44 0.46 -3.07 -11.99
N ASN A 45 0.70 -3.17 -13.30
CA ASN A 45 0.19 -4.26 -14.11
C ASN A 45 0.87 -5.60 -13.75
N ASP A 46 2.19 -5.63 -13.53
CA ASP A 46 2.88 -6.82 -12.98
C ASP A 46 2.36 -7.19 -11.59
N LEU A 47 2.17 -6.21 -10.71
CA LEU A 47 1.65 -6.43 -9.35
C LEU A 47 0.24 -7.01 -9.37
N LEU A 48 -0.64 -6.46 -10.20
CA LEU A 48 -2.03 -6.91 -10.35
C LEU A 48 -2.12 -8.24 -11.10
N SER A 49 -1.26 -8.48 -12.11
CA SER A 49 -1.21 -9.74 -12.84
C SER A 49 -0.75 -10.91 -11.97
N ARG A 50 0.02 -10.64 -10.92
CA ARG A 50 0.51 -11.63 -9.96
C ARG A 50 -0.38 -11.76 -8.73
N SER A 51 -1.35 -10.87 -8.59
CA SER A 51 -2.35 -10.94 -7.53
C SER A 51 -3.47 -11.87 -8.01
N GLU A 52 -3.61 -13.03 -7.36
CA GLU A 52 -4.79 -13.86 -7.54
C GLU A 52 -6.00 -13.09 -6.99
N MET A 53 -6.97 -12.76 -7.85
CA MET A 53 -8.28 -12.30 -7.40
C MET A 53 -8.96 -13.48 -6.68
N ASP A 54 -9.04 -13.43 -5.36
CA ASP A 54 -9.98 -14.25 -4.58
C ASP A 54 -11.38 -13.63 -4.65
#